data_AF-G0PEM1-F1
#
_entry.id   AF-G0PEM1-F1
#
_cell.length_a   1.000
_cell.length_b   1.000
_cell.length_c   1.000
_cell.angle_alpha   90.00
_cell.angle_beta   90.00
_cell.angle_gamma   90.00
#
_symmetry.space_group_name_H-M   'P 1'
#
loop_
_entity.id
_entity.type
_entity.pdbx_description
1 polymer ?
#
loop_
_entity_poly.entity_id
_entity_poly.type
_entity_poly.pdbx_seq_one_letter_code
_entity_poly.pdbx_strand_id
1 'polypeptide(L)'
;MLTNFNRSKTWTLTCLSLCIFPFLPAVGVSTHIILCILSPLALSFICHRLSRLPSLSRMQRLFQNMVFIHLTVAIFIAVVNYVFEKVCSFFFSLSNFKITIQPPSIARWISWLSIPVSAVAPCFIAEPYIVDRLIAYALCFYVPYSLLSISYESLFVLIFFIVLALFVRFEFGHLSDIEFLQLKIDSVKAATGEYVELRRAVVCVSFVLCTLFGTGNFASINSFNPSTLNLFISVFSPFTMAILLVLKLLLPILLVSMAFAAVVRFDQESIQRLCCFSLIFTDFMSMVSLYIQLNLLLTFQCFFHQLRDEGSWLDIGMSISQFIVSMCISLALLILLSLSSHMMSLDSKFQFKFKQLKEVESAVPDRFRDDGSA
;
A
#
# COMPACT_ATOMS: atom_id res chain seq x y z
N MET A 1 7.92 8.74 28.92
CA MET A 1 7.29 7.47 29.39
C MET A 1 5.79 7.42 29.07
N LEU A 2 5.00 8.44 29.44
CA LEU A 2 3.55 8.54 29.11
C LEU A 2 3.23 8.49 27.60
N THR A 3 4.04 9.15 26.75
CA THR A 3 3.85 9.12 25.28
C THR A 3 4.19 7.75 24.67
N ASN A 4 5.15 7.02 25.23
CA ASN A 4 5.48 5.64 24.80
C ASN A 4 4.38 4.66 25.20
N PHE A 5 3.83 4.83 26.40
CA PHE A 5 2.73 3.99 26.90
C PHE A 5 1.46 4.16 26.07
N ASN A 6 1.08 5.39 25.73
CA ASN A 6 -0.05 5.63 24.82
C ASN A 6 0.20 5.04 23.43
N ARG A 7 1.42 5.16 22.89
CA ARG A 7 1.77 4.55 21.59
C ARG A 7 1.69 3.02 21.61
N SER A 8 2.19 2.38 22.66
CA SER A 8 2.11 0.93 22.83
C SER A 8 0.66 0.46 22.94
N LYS A 9 -0.21 1.19 23.66
CA LYS A 9 -1.65 0.91 23.69
C LYS A 9 -2.29 1.03 22.32
N THR A 10 -2.00 2.11 21.58
CA THR A 10 -2.52 2.29 20.23
C THR A 10 -2.08 1.16 19.32
N TRP A 11 -0.81 0.76 19.38
CA TRP A 11 -0.29 -0.39 18.63
C TRP A 11 -1.06 -1.67 18.92
N THR A 12 -1.20 -2.04 20.19
CA THR A 12 -1.92 -3.25 20.60
C THR A 12 -3.38 -3.19 20.14
N LEU A 13 -4.06 -2.05 20.30
CA LEU A 13 -5.43 -1.89 19.83
C LEU A 13 -5.55 -2.05 18.32
N THR A 14 -4.65 -1.44 17.54
CA THR A 14 -4.66 -1.57 16.08
C THR A 14 -4.33 -2.99 15.61
N CYS A 15 -3.42 -3.70 16.29
CA CYS A 15 -3.14 -5.10 16.01
C CYS A 15 -4.35 -5.99 16.32
N LEU A 16 -5.03 -5.77 17.45
CA LEU A 16 -6.26 -6.48 17.80
C LEU A 16 -7.37 -6.24 16.77
N SER A 17 -7.50 -5.00 16.27
CA SER A 17 -8.43 -4.70 15.18
C SER A 17 -8.07 -5.44 13.89
N LEU A 18 -6.79 -5.57 13.54
CA LEU A 18 -6.35 -6.34 12.37
C LEU A 18 -6.68 -7.84 12.48
N CYS A 19 -6.69 -8.40 13.70
CA CYS A 19 -7.03 -9.80 13.93
C CYS A 19 -8.47 -10.15 13.55
N ILE A 20 -9.39 -9.18 13.41
CA ILE A 20 -10.79 -9.43 13.04
C ILE A 20 -10.91 -9.82 11.56
N PHE A 21 -10.07 -9.23 10.70
CA PHE A 21 -10.22 -9.33 9.25
C PHE A 21 -10.03 -10.74 8.66
N PRO A 22 -9.10 -11.57 9.14
CA PRO A 22 -8.97 -12.96 8.69
C PRO A 22 -10.21 -13.83 8.95
N PHE A 23 -11.06 -13.45 9.93
CA PHE A 23 -12.30 -14.16 10.23
C PHE A 23 -13.50 -13.69 9.38
N LEU A 24 -13.35 -12.60 8.63
CA LEU A 24 -14.37 -12.12 7.71
C LEU A 24 -14.38 -12.98 6.43
N PRO A 25 -15.55 -13.10 5.75
CA PRO A 25 -15.65 -13.91 4.55
C PRO A 25 -14.72 -13.39 3.45
N ALA A 26 -14.08 -14.31 2.72
CA ALA A 26 -13.17 -13.96 1.65
C ALA A 26 -13.78 -12.95 0.67
N VAL A 27 -13.01 -11.91 0.36
CA VAL A 27 -13.49 -10.80 -0.46
C VAL A 27 -13.77 -11.29 -1.87
N GLY A 28 -14.96 -10.96 -2.37
CA GLY A 28 -15.49 -11.44 -3.66
C GLY A 28 -16.78 -12.24 -3.51
N VAL A 29 -17.12 -12.74 -2.31
CA VAL A 29 -18.39 -13.43 -2.04
C VAL A 29 -19.50 -12.44 -1.64
N SER A 30 -19.19 -11.47 -0.78
CA SER A 30 -20.11 -10.39 -0.40
C SER A 30 -19.52 -9.00 -0.68
N THR A 31 -20.32 -8.13 -1.28
CA THR A 31 -19.96 -6.75 -1.59
C THR A 31 -20.51 -5.81 -0.53
N HIS A 32 -19.63 -5.07 0.15
CA HIS A 32 -20.01 -4.10 1.18
C HIS A 32 -19.48 -2.71 0.80
N ILE A 33 -20.15 -2.10 -0.18
CA ILE A 33 -19.73 -0.82 -0.78
C ILE A 33 -19.70 0.31 0.27
N ILE A 34 -20.58 0.28 1.27
CA ILE A 34 -20.63 1.27 2.37
C ILE A 34 -19.29 1.31 3.12
N LEU A 35 -18.69 0.14 3.39
CA LEU A 35 -17.38 0.06 4.06
C LEU A 35 -16.27 0.62 3.18
N CYS A 36 -16.36 0.36 1.86
CA CYS A 36 -15.42 0.91 0.89
C CYS A 36 -15.48 2.46 0.83
N ILE A 37 -16.66 3.07 0.97
CA ILE A 37 -16.85 4.53 1.01
C ILE A 37 -16.42 5.11 2.36
N LEU A 38 -16.72 4.42 3.46
CA LEU A 38 -16.38 4.89 4.81
C LEU A 38 -14.86 4.98 5.01
N SER A 39 -14.09 4.10 4.36
CA SER A 39 -12.64 4.05 4.48
C SER A 39 -11.90 5.33 4.03
N PRO A 40 -12.09 5.88 2.82
CA PRO A 40 -11.51 7.16 2.43
C PRO A 40 -12.09 8.35 3.20
N LEU A 41 -13.34 8.29 3.68
CA LEU A 41 -13.87 9.31 4.61
C LEU A 41 -13.14 9.30 5.95
N ALA A 42 -12.89 8.13 6.52
CA ALA A 42 -12.13 7.96 7.74
C ALA A 42 -10.69 8.47 7.56
N LEU A 43 -10.04 8.14 6.45
CA LEU A 43 -8.70 8.66 6.16
C LEU A 43 -8.69 10.18 5.99
N SER A 44 -9.69 10.76 5.29
CA SER A 44 -9.84 12.21 5.18
C SER A 44 -9.98 12.88 6.56
N PHE A 45 -10.79 12.30 7.45
CA PHE A 45 -10.90 12.78 8.83
C PHE A 45 -9.56 12.69 9.59
N ILE A 46 -8.84 11.57 9.46
CA ILE A 46 -7.51 11.40 10.08
C ILE A 46 -6.54 12.47 9.55
N CYS A 47 -6.45 12.67 8.24
CA CYS A 47 -5.61 13.71 7.63
C CYS A 47 -5.97 15.11 8.13
N HIS A 48 -7.27 15.42 8.28
CA HIS A 48 -7.71 16.70 8.83
C HIS A 48 -7.25 16.89 10.28
N ARG A 49 -7.35 15.84 11.11
CA ARG A 49 -6.84 15.87 12.50
C ARG A 49 -5.32 16.04 12.53
N LEU A 50 -4.58 15.33 11.69
CA LEU A 50 -3.12 15.44 11.58
C LEU A 50 -2.68 16.83 11.10
N SER A 51 -3.43 17.47 10.20
CA SER A 51 -3.14 18.81 9.69
C SER A 51 -3.19 19.91 10.77
N ARG A 52 -3.89 19.66 11.88
CA ARG A 52 -4.02 20.59 13.01
C ARG A 52 -2.95 20.38 14.09
N LEU A 53 -2.12 19.35 13.96
CA LEU A 53 -1.08 19.09 14.94
C LEU A 53 0.11 20.03 14.71
N PRO A 54 0.55 20.80 15.73
CA PRO A 54 1.63 21.78 15.56
C PRO A 54 2.97 21.13 15.20
N SER A 55 3.20 19.88 15.64
CA SER A 55 4.39 19.09 15.29
C SER A 55 4.47 18.73 13.81
N LEU A 56 3.35 18.75 13.08
CA LEU A 56 3.25 18.40 11.67
C LEU A 56 2.93 19.62 10.79
N SER A 57 3.18 20.84 11.27
CA SER A 57 2.91 22.10 10.56
C SER A 57 3.55 22.15 9.16
N ARG A 58 4.75 21.58 9.00
CA ARG A 58 5.42 21.43 7.69
C ARG A 58 4.58 20.66 6.68
N MET A 59 3.94 19.58 7.13
CA MET A 59 3.12 18.71 6.29
C MET A 59 1.66 19.17 6.18
N GLN A 60 1.30 20.30 6.79
CA GLN A 60 -0.08 20.78 6.85
C GLN A 60 -0.71 20.91 5.47
N ARG A 61 0.03 21.46 4.49
CA ARG A 61 -0.45 21.62 3.11
C ARG A 61 -0.70 20.28 2.42
N LEU A 62 0.20 19.32 2.62
CA LEU A 62 0.04 17.95 2.10
C LEU A 62 -1.22 17.31 2.68
N PHE A 63 -1.41 17.37 4.00
CA PHE A 63 -2.61 16.82 4.63
C PHE A 63 -3.90 17.49 4.16
N GLN A 64 -3.92 18.83 4.03
CA GLN A 64 -5.08 19.56 3.53
C GLN A 64 -5.44 19.13 2.09
N ASN A 65 -4.46 19.02 1.20
CA ASN A 65 -4.70 18.55 -0.16
C ASN A 65 -5.25 17.12 -0.18
N MET A 66 -4.68 16.22 0.65
CA MET A 66 -5.12 14.83 0.75
C MET A 66 -6.51 14.69 1.36
N VAL A 67 -6.93 15.58 2.28
CA VAL A 67 -8.32 15.64 2.78
C VAL A 67 -9.30 15.79 1.61
N PHE A 68 -9.05 16.75 0.71
CA PHE A 68 -9.91 17.00 -0.45
C PHE A 68 -9.87 15.83 -1.44
N ILE A 69 -8.69 15.26 -1.71
CA ILE A 69 -8.54 14.13 -2.63
C ILE A 69 -9.31 12.92 -2.10
N HIS A 70 -9.11 12.52 -0.85
CA HIS A 70 -9.81 11.36 -0.28
C HIS A 70 -11.32 11.56 -0.15
N LEU A 71 -11.77 12.78 0.16
CA LEU A 71 -13.19 13.11 0.15
C LEU A 71 -13.78 12.99 -1.26
N THR A 72 -13.08 13.50 -2.26
CA THR A 72 -13.49 13.39 -3.68
C THR A 72 -13.53 11.94 -4.13
N VAL A 73 -12.56 11.11 -3.72
CA VAL A 73 -12.55 9.66 -4.01
C VAL A 73 -13.74 8.96 -3.35
N ALA A 74 -14.06 9.29 -2.09
CA ALA A 74 -15.24 8.74 -1.42
C ALA A 74 -16.55 9.07 -2.15
N ILE A 75 -16.71 10.34 -2.54
CA ILE A 75 -17.86 10.81 -3.32
C ILE A 75 -17.89 10.13 -4.69
N PHE A 76 -16.74 10.00 -5.36
CA PHE A 76 -16.65 9.33 -6.66
C PHE A 76 -17.09 7.86 -6.59
N ILE A 77 -16.59 7.10 -5.59
CA ILE A 77 -17.01 5.72 -5.35
C ILE A 77 -18.52 5.67 -5.06
N ALA A 78 -19.04 6.57 -4.23
CA ALA A 78 -20.46 6.62 -3.90
C ALA A 78 -21.34 6.92 -5.13
N VAL A 79 -20.97 7.93 -5.92
CA VAL A 79 -21.73 8.33 -7.12
C VAL A 79 -21.72 7.22 -8.16
N VAL A 80 -20.56 6.64 -8.48
CA VAL A 80 -20.50 5.60 -9.51
C VAL A 80 -21.29 4.36 -9.10
N ASN A 81 -21.20 3.93 -7.84
CA ASN A 81 -21.96 2.77 -7.36
C ASN A 81 -23.46 3.05 -7.21
N TYR A 82 -23.86 4.23 -6.70
CA TYR A 82 -25.28 4.58 -6.54
C TYR A 82 -25.97 4.81 -7.89
N VAL A 83 -25.30 5.48 -8.84
CA VAL A 83 -25.79 5.62 -10.21
C VAL A 83 -25.91 4.25 -10.86
N PHE A 84 -24.93 3.37 -10.68
CA PHE A 84 -24.99 2.01 -11.22
C PHE A 84 -26.20 1.23 -10.68
N GLU A 85 -26.43 1.22 -9.36
CA GLU A 85 -27.59 0.55 -8.76
C GLU A 85 -28.92 1.13 -9.26
N LYS A 86 -29.05 2.46 -9.27
CA LYS A 86 -30.29 3.12 -9.68
C LYS A 86 -30.60 2.92 -11.15
N VAL A 87 -29.62 3.08 -12.01
CA VAL A 87 -29.78 2.90 -13.46
C VAL A 87 -30.12 1.43 -13.76
N CYS A 88 -29.42 0.46 -13.16
CA CYS A 88 -29.76 -0.96 -13.34
C CYS A 88 -31.17 -1.29 -12.83
N SER A 89 -31.59 -0.75 -11.69
CA SER A 89 -32.95 -0.95 -11.16
C SER A 89 -34.04 -0.34 -12.05
N PHE A 90 -33.77 0.83 -12.65
CA PHE A 90 -34.69 1.50 -13.56
C PHE A 90 -34.86 0.71 -14.86
N PHE A 91 -33.76 0.30 -15.49
CA PHE A 91 -33.82 -0.51 -16.71
C PHE A 91 -34.41 -1.90 -16.48
N PHE A 92 -34.13 -2.53 -15.34
CA PHE A 92 -34.78 -3.78 -14.95
C PHE A 92 -36.30 -3.60 -14.81
N SER A 93 -36.75 -2.54 -14.15
CA SER A 93 -38.18 -2.22 -14.01
C SER A 93 -38.87 -1.91 -15.35
N LEU A 94 -38.14 -1.35 -16.31
CA LEU A 94 -38.71 -0.94 -17.60
C LEU A 94 -38.74 -2.08 -18.63
N SER A 95 -37.72 -2.93 -18.63
CA SER A 95 -37.52 -3.93 -19.69
C SER A 95 -37.73 -5.38 -19.24
N ASN A 96 -37.93 -5.64 -17.93
CA ASN A 96 -37.87 -6.97 -17.31
C ASN A 96 -36.58 -7.75 -17.65
N PHE A 97 -35.57 -7.06 -18.17
CA PHE A 97 -34.29 -7.60 -18.59
C PHE A 97 -33.19 -6.98 -17.74
N LYS A 98 -32.28 -7.82 -17.25
CA LYS A 98 -31.16 -7.37 -16.43
C LYS A 98 -30.06 -6.82 -17.35
N ILE A 99 -30.11 -5.52 -17.63
CA ILE A 99 -29.03 -4.83 -18.35
C ILE A 99 -27.91 -4.48 -17.36
N THR A 100 -26.72 -5.03 -17.57
CA THR A 100 -25.52 -4.66 -16.81
C THR A 100 -24.91 -3.41 -17.44
N ILE A 101 -25.19 -2.23 -16.89
CA ILE A 101 -24.78 -0.95 -17.47
C ILE A 101 -23.39 -0.58 -16.98
N GLN A 102 -22.44 -0.48 -17.90
CA GLN A 102 -21.03 -0.21 -17.59
C GLN A 102 -20.85 1.22 -17.03
N PRO A 103 -19.87 1.45 -16.12
CA PRO A 103 -19.62 2.80 -15.62
C PRO A 103 -19.21 3.75 -16.75
N PRO A 104 -19.49 5.06 -16.60
CA PRO A 104 -19.18 6.05 -17.63
C PRO A 104 -17.72 5.98 -18.06
N SER A 105 -17.44 6.16 -19.35
CA SER A 105 -16.09 6.13 -19.91
C SER A 105 -15.12 7.09 -19.19
N ILE A 106 -15.62 8.24 -18.72
CA ILE A 106 -14.88 9.24 -17.95
C ILE A 106 -14.41 8.67 -16.60
N ALA A 107 -15.28 7.93 -15.89
CA ALA A 107 -14.94 7.34 -14.60
C ALA A 107 -13.80 6.32 -14.72
N ARG A 108 -13.77 5.58 -15.83
CA ARG A 108 -12.67 4.67 -16.15
C ARG A 108 -11.35 5.39 -16.40
N TRP A 109 -11.36 6.48 -17.17
CA TRP A 109 -10.16 7.28 -17.41
C TRP A 109 -9.59 7.85 -16.11
N ILE A 110 -10.44 8.39 -15.24
CA ILE A 110 -10.03 8.89 -13.92
C ILE A 110 -9.40 7.77 -13.09
N SER A 111 -10.02 6.58 -13.07
CA SER A 111 -9.51 5.43 -12.32
C SER A 111 -8.15 4.98 -12.85
N TRP A 112 -7.99 4.83 -14.16
CA TRP A 112 -6.71 4.49 -14.78
C TRP A 112 -5.62 5.52 -14.51
N LEU A 113 -5.94 6.81 -14.60
CA LEU A 113 -5.00 7.88 -14.36
C LEU A 113 -4.54 7.94 -12.89
N SER A 114 -5.38 7.48 -11.94
CA SER A 114 -5.04 7.47 -10.52
C SER A 114 -3.81 6.62 -10.19
N ILE A 115 -3.55 5.55 -10.93
CA ILE A 115 -2.41 4.65 -10.71
C ILE A 115 -1.07 5.37 -10.95
N PRO A 116 -0.73 5.86 -12.16
CA PRO A 116 0.54 6.54 -12.40
C PRO A 116 0.65 7.85 -11.60
N VAL A 117 -0.46 8.58 -11.43
CA VAL A 117 -0.45 9.82 -10.63
C VAL A 117 -0.09 9.53 -9.18
N SER A 118 -0.59 8.45 -8.58
CA SER A 118 -0.25 8.08 -7.20
C SER A 118 1.24 7.72 -7.01
N ALA A 119 1.89 7.16 -8.03
CA ALA A 119 3.31 6.82 -7.98
C ALA A 119 4.22 8.05 -8.15
N VAL A 120 3.76 9.03 -8.93
CA VAL A 120 4.56 10.19 -9.35
C VAL A 120 4.31 11.42 -8.46
N ALA A 121 3.09 11.63 -7.96
CA ALA A 121 2.72 12.81 -7.18
C ALA A 121 3.56 13.00 -5.89
N PRO A 122 3.90 11.96 -5.10
CA PRO A 122 4.76 12.10 -3.94
C PRO A 122 6.10 12.78 -4.26
N CYS A 123 6.65 12.53 -5.46
CA CYS A 123 7.93 13.10 -5.89
C CYS A 123 7.91 14.64 -6.04
N PHE A 124 6.73 15.23 -6.18
CA PHE A 124 6.58 16.68 -6.33
C PHE A 124 6.13 17.36 -5.03
N ILE A 125 5.40 16.62 -4.19
CA ILE A 125 4.74 17.17 -3.00
C ILE A 125 5.61 17.00 -1.74
N ALA A 126 6.39 15.92 -1.66
CA ALA A 126 7.11 15.57 -0.44
C ALA A 126 8.47 16.28 -0.32
N GLU A 127 8.75 16.76 0.88
CA GLU A 127 10.05 17.33 1.24
C GLU A 127 11.13 16.23 1.42
N PRO A 128 12.43 16.56 1.48
CA PRO A 128 13.53 15.57 1.55
C PRO A 128 13.69 14.94 2.96
N TYR A 129 12.58 14.65 3.62
CA TYR A 129 12.51 13.97 4.92
C TYR A 129 11.89 12.59 4.75
N ILE A 130 12.43 11.61 5.47
CA ILE A 130 12.04 10.20 5.32
C ILE A 130 10.55 10.02 5.68
N VAL A 131 10.10 10.63 6.77
CA VAL A 131 8.72 10.50 7.27
C VAL A 131 7.72 11.16 6.32
N ASP A 132 8.04 12.35 5.81
CA ASP A 132 7.17 13.09 4.90
C ASP A 132 6.91 12.31 3.61
N ARG A 133 7.95 11.69 3.06
CA ARG A 133 7.85 10.84 1.86
C ARG A 133 7.04 9.59 2.11
N LEU A 134 7.31 8.89 3.22
CA LEU A 134 6.57 7.66 3.54
C LEU A 134 5.06 7.95 3.68
N ILE A 135 4.70 9.03 4.36
CA ILE A 135 3.30 9.46 4.50
C ILE A 135 2.72 9.88 3.13
N ALA A 136 3.48 10.63 2.32
CA ALA A 136 3.02 11.04 0.99
C ALA A 136 2.69 9.84 0.10
N TYR A 137 3.59 8.85 0.03
CA TYR A 137 3.36 7.61 -0.71
C TYR A 137 2.18 6.80 -0.15
N ALA A 138 2.07 6.68 1.18
CA ALA A 138 0.96 5.97 1.81
C ALA A 138 -0.40 6.60 1.46
N LEU A 139 -0.52 7.93 1.52
CA LEU A 139 -1.75 8.65 1.17
C LEU A 139 -2.05 8.57 -0.33
N CYS A 140 -1.04 8.75 -1.19
CA CYS A 140 -1.23 8.67 -2.64
C CYS A 140 -1.64 7.27 -3.11
N PHE A 141 -0.95 6.20 -2.67
CA PHE A 141 -1.28 4.83 -3.08
C PHE A 141 -2.59 4.31 -2.50
N TYR A 142 -3.08 4.91 -1.41
CA TYR A 142 -4.40 4.59 -0.89
C TYR A 142 -5.53 4.94 -1.86
N VAL A 143 -5.33 5.92 -2.76
CA VAL A 143 -6.32 6.31 -3.77
C VAL A 143 -6.62 5.18 -4.77
N PRO A 144 -5.66 4.69 -5.58
CA PRO A 144 -5.93 3.59 -6.51
C PRO A 144 -6.31 2.31 -5.77
N TYR A 145 -5.78 2.07 -4.56
CA TYR A 145 -6.17 0.92 -3.75
C TYR A 145 -7.66 0.95 -3.38
N SER A 146 -8.17 2.12 -2.96
CA SER A 146 -9.59 2.31 -2.64
C SER A 146 -10.49 2.11 -3.86
N LEU A 147 -10.05 2.57 -5.04
CA LEU A 147 -10.78 2.35 -6.30
C LEU A 147 -10.77 0.89 -6.77
N LEU A 148 -9.74 0.12 -6.41
CA LEU A 148 -9.66 -1.32 -6.68
C LEU A 148 -10.36 -2.18 -5.61
N SER A 149 -10.95 -1.56 -4.59
CA SER A 149 -11.60 -2.26 -3.47
C SER A 149 -13.13 -2.25 -3.60
N ILE A 150 -13.78 -3.36 -3.23
CA ILE A 150 -15.26 -3.46 -3.26
C ILE A 150 -15.87 -3.54 -1.85
N SER A 151 -15.08 -3.99 -0.87
CA SER A 151 -15.56 -4.37 0.45
C SER A 151 -14.67 -3.76 1.55
N TYR A 152 -14.49 -4.46 2.65
CA TYR A 152 -13.71 -4.03 3.82
C TYR A 152 -12.18 -3.96 3.61
N GLU A 153 -11.67 -4.29 2.42
CA GLU A 153 -10.23 -4.31 2.11
C GLU A 153 -9.55 -2.95 2.33
N SER A 154 -10.22 -1.87 1.91
CA SER A 154 -9.71 -0.51 2.10
C SER A 154 -9.59 -0.15 3.57
N LEU A 155 -10.52 -0.62 4.43
CA LEU A 155 -10.47 -0.41 5.89
C LEU A 155 -9.33 -1.20 6.53
N PHE A 156 -9.12 -2.44 6.09
CA PHE A 156 -7.97 -3.23 6.55
C PHE A 156 -6.67 -2.50 6.24
N VAL A 157 -6.48 -2.04 5.00
CA VAL A 157 -5.26 -1.33 4.59
C VAL A 157 -5.08 -0.02 5.35
N LEU A 158 -6.17 0.71 5.65
CA LEU A 158 -6.12 1.90 6.48
C LEU A 158 -5.55 1.60 7.88
N ILE A 159 -6.09 0.59 8.56
CA ILE A 159 -5.62 0.19 9.90
C ILE A 159 -4.18 -0.34 9.82
N PHE A 160 -3.88 -1.11 8.77
CA PHE A 160 -2.55 -1.65 8.52
C PHE A 160 -1.50 -0.54 8.32
N PHE A 161 -1.83 0.56 7.65
CA PHE A 161 -0.93 1.72 7.53
C PHE A 161 -0.67 2.41 8.85
N ILE A 162 -1.65 2.47 9.75
CA ILE A 162 -1.45 3.01 11.10
C ILE A 162 -0.47 2.13 11.88
N VAL A 163 -0.64 0.80 11.80
CA VAL A 163 0.33 -0.16 12.36
C VAL A 163 1.70 0.08 11.74
N LEU A 164 1.83 0.09 10.42
CA LEU A 164 3.13 0.30 9.77
C LEU A 164 3.81 1.62 10.18
N ALA A 165 3.06 2.72 10.30
CA ALA A 165 3.59 4.01 10.75
C ALA A 165 4.07 3.96 12.21
N LEU A 166 3.33 3.29 13.11
CA LEU A 166 3.76 3.08 14.49
C LEU A 166 5.01 2.20 14.58
N PHE A 167 5.15 1.20 13.70
CA PHE A 167 6.31 0.33 13.65
C PHE A 167 7.58 1.12 13.32
N VAL A 168 7.51 1.94 12.26
CA VAL A 168 8.61 2.84 11.89
C VAL A 168 8.95 3.77 13.06
N ARG A 169 7.94 4.33 13.74
CA ARG A 169 8.18 5.19 14.91
C ARG A 169 8.86 4.43 16.06
N PHE A 170 8.56 3.15 16.29
CA PHE A 170 9.21 2.34 17.32
C PHE A 170 10.67 2.01 16.99
N GLU A 171 10.99 1.74 15.73
CA GLU A 171 12.39 1.54 15.29
C GLU A 171 13.24 2.80 15.51
N PHE A 172 12.65 3.99 15.38
CA PHE A 172 13.26 5.27 15.73
C PHE A 172 12.92 5.73 17.16
N GLY A 173 12.62 4.80 18.07
CA GLY A 173 12.24 5.09 19.46
C GLY A 173 13.28 5.89 20.26
N HIS A 174 14.55 5.82 19.87
CA HIS A 174 15.67 6.54 20.49
C HIS A 174 15.69 8.04 20.15
N LEU A 175 15.04 8.46 19.07
CA LEU A 175 14.94 9.86 18.66
C LEU A 175 13.72 10.53 19.29
N SER A 176 13.86 11.82 19.60
CA SER A 176 12.72 12.68 19.93
C SER A 176 11.77 12.81 18.73
N ASP A 177 10.51 13.17 18.98
CA ASP A 177 9.51 13.27 17.90
C ASP A 177 9.90 14.33 16.86
N ILE A 178 10.58 15.41 17.27
CA ILE A 178 11.05 16.47 16.37
C ILE A 178 12.21 15.98 15.51
N GLU A 179 13.21 15.33 16.10
CA GLU A 179 14.35 14.77 15.37
C GLU A 179 13.92 13.68 14.39
N PHE A 180 12.96 12.84 14.78
CA PHE A 180 12.40 11.81 13.92
C PHE A 180 11.71 12.42 12.69
N LEU A 181 10.90 13.47 12.88
CA LEU A 181 10.24 14.16 11.76
C LEU A 181 11.26 14.92 10.89
N GLN A 182 12.35 15.40 11.45
CA GLN A 182 13.40 16.14 10.72
C GLN A 182 14.50 15.24 10.15
N LEU A 183 14.36 13.92 10.21
CA LEU A 183 15.35 13.00 9.70
C LEU A 183 15.42 13.07 8.17
N LYS A 184 16.54 13.62 7.67
CA LYS A 184 16.86 13.69 6.24
C LYS A 184 17.36 12.35 5.72
N ILE A 185 17.12 12.12 4.43
CA ILE A 185 17.55 10.92 3.70
C ILE A 185 19.08 10.76 3.73
N ASP A 186 19.82 11.86 3.65
CA ASP A 186 21.29 11.86 3.60
C ASP A 186 21.96 11.77 4.98
N SER A 187 21.20 11.55 6.06
CA SER A 187 21.75 11.52 7.42
C SER A 187 22.69 10.32 7.63
N VAL A 188 23.75 10.55 8.43
CA VAL A 188 24.85 9.60 8.67
C VAL A 188 24.33 8.19 9.00
N LYS A 189 24.90 7.22 8.29
CA LYS A 189 24.61 5.80 8.38
C LYS A 189 24.87 5.30 9.81
N ALA A 190 23.87 4.67 10.42
CA ALA A 190 24.06 4.00 11.70
C ALA A 190 24.43 2.53 11.42
N ALA A 191 25.60 2.09 11.89
CA ALA A 191 25.94 0.68 11.90
C ALA A 191 24.88 -0.07 12.74
N THR A 192 24.25 -1.07 12.15
CA THR A 192 23.27 -1.92 12.83
C THR A 192 23.87 -3.30 13.03
N GLY A 193 23.66 -3.89 14.20
CA GLY A 193 24.10 -5.26 14.48
C GLY A 193 23.24 -6.28 13.74
N GLU A 194 23.84 -7.42 13.39
CA GLU A 194 23.19 -8.51 12.63
C GLU A 194 21.86 -8.98 13.24
N TYR A 195 21.77 -9.07 14.58
CA TYR A 195 20.53 -9.45 15.27
C TYR A 195 19.36 -8.48 14.99
N VAL A 196 19.65 -7.19 14.87
CA VAL A 196 18.62 -6.17 14.58
C VAL A 196 18.11 -6.33 13.15
N GLU A 197 19.00 -6.66 12.21
CA GLU A 197 18.64 -6.90 10.81
C GLU A 197 17.80 -8.17 10.66
N LEU A 198 18.16 -9.25 11.37
CA LEU A 198 17.37 -10.48 11.40
C LEU A 198 15.96 -10.24 11.95
N ARG A 199 15.84 -9.51 13.08
CA ARG A 199 14.54 -9.13 13.65
C ARG A 199 13.70 -8.36 12.64
N ARG A 200 14.30 -7.39 11.95
CA ARG A 200 13.63 -6.58 10.93
C ARG A 200 13.16 -7.44 9.75
N ALA A 201 13.96 -8.41 9.31
CA ALA A 201 13.57 -9.33 8.25
C ALA A 201 12.34 -10.17 8.64
N VAL A 202 12.32 -10.74 9.84
CA VAL A 202 11.17 -11.53 10.33
C VAL A 202 9.90 -10.67 10.42
N VAL A 203 10.01 -9.43 10.93
CA VAL A 203 8.86 -8.52 11.00
C VAL A 203 8.41 -8.08 9.61
N CYS A 204 9.35 -7.89 8.66
CA CYS A 204 9.05 -7.57 7.26
C CYS A 204 8.21 -8.66 6.61
N VAL A 205 8.68 -9.91 6.68
CA VAL A 205 7.92 -11.05 6.15
C VAL A 205 6.57 -11.17 6.83
N SER A 206 6.50 -10.99 8.16
CA SER A 206 5.24 -11.02 8.90
C SER A 206 4.24 -9.97 8.39
N PHE A 207 4.67 -8.75 8.09
CA PHE A 207 3.81 -7.72 7.51
C PHE A 207 3.40 -8.03 6.08
N VAL A 208 4.29 -8.56 5.25
CA VAL A 208 3.94 -8.97 3.88
C VAL A 208 2.89 -10.08 3.91
N LEU A 209 3.08 -11.11 4.74
CA LEU A 209 2.08 -12.16 4.93
C LEU A 209 0.75 -11.60 5.45
N CYS A 210 0.79 -10.64 6.38
CA CYS A 210 -0.40 -9.95 6.87
C CYS A 210 -1.16 -9.27 5.72
N THR A 211 -0.48 -8.60 4.79
CA THR A 211 -1.15 -7.94 3.64
C THR A 211 -1.76 -8.92 2.64
N LEU A 212 -1.17 -10.11 2.48
CA LEU A 212 -1.65 -11.13 1.55
C LEU A 212 -2.85 -11.91 2.09
N PHE A 213 -2.77 -12.31 3.36
CA PHE A 213 -3.76 -13.18 3.99
C PHE A 213 -4.82 -12.41 4.80
N GLY A 214 -4.53 -11.19 5.26
CA GLY A 214 -5.38 -10.44 6.19
C GLY A 214 -6.79 -10.18 5.69
N THR A 215 -6.98 -9.97 4.40
CA THR A 215 -8.31 -9.76 3.76
C THR A 215 -8.71 -10.90 2.84
N GLY A 216 -7.91 -11.97 2.78
CA GLY A 216 -8.11 -13.03 1.77
C GLY A 216 -7.93 -12.54 0.33
N ASN A 217 -7.17 -11.46 0.09
CA ASN A 217 -6.91 -10.98 -1.28
C ASN A 217 -6.27 -12.06 -2.15
N PHE A 218 -5.47 -12.96 -1.56
CA PHE A 218 -4.93 -14.12 -2.26
C PHE A 218 -6.03 -15.07 -2.78
N ALA A 219 -7.05 -15.34 -1.97
CA ALA A 219 -8.21 -16.13 -2.40
C ALA A 219 -9.03 -15.40 -3.49
N SER A 220 -9.12 -14.06 -3.42
CA SER A 220 -9.84 -13.25 -4.41
C SER A 220 -9.24 -13.35 -5.82
N ILE A 221 -7.91 -13.48 -5.94
CA ILE A 221 -7.24 -13.73 -7.23
C ILE A 221 -7.68 -15.06 -7.82
N ASN A 222 -7.72 -16.12 -7.02
CA ASN A 222 -8.15 -17.44 -7.50
C ASN A 222 -9.61 -17.45 -7.96
N SER A 223 -10.47 -16.62 -7.36
CA SER A 223 -11.87 -16.48 -7.77
C SER A 223 -12.13 -15.54 -8.95
N PHE A 224 -11.11 -14.79 -9.41
CA PHE A 224 -11.20 -13.81 -10.52
C PHE A 224 -12.53 -13.03 -10.55
N ASN A 225 -12.89 -12.32 -9.49
CA ASN A 225 -14.17 -11.62 -9.47
C ASN A 225 -14.12 -10.31 -10.30
N PRO A 226 -14.83 -10.23 -11.46
CA PRO A 226 -14.80 -9.05 -12.32
C PRO A 226 -15.40 -7.80 -11.68
N SER A 227 -16.25 -7.96 -10.65
CA SER A 227 -16.85 -6.82 -9.98
C SER A 227 -15.82 -5.89 -9.33
N THR A 228 -14.61 -6.40 -9.05
CA THR A 228 -13.50 -5.67 -8.41
C THR A 228 -12.91 -4.61 -9.33
N LEU A 229 -13.07 -4.83 -10.63
CA LEU A 229 -12.41 -4.03 -11.65
C LEU A 229 -13.39 -3.21 -12.47
N ASN A 230 -14.67 -3.18 -12.10
CA ASN A 230 -15.71 -2.46 -12.84
C ASN A 230 -15.33 -0.99 -13.08
N LEU A 231 -14.65 -0.35 -12.11
CA LEU A 231 -14.20 1.05 -12.24
C LEU A 231 -13.09 1.24 -13.29
N PHE A 232 -12.35 0.20 -13.67
CA PHE A 232 -11.21 0.26 -14.59
C PHE A 232 -11.52 -0.35 -15.95
N ILE A 233 -12.25 -1.46 -15.96
CA ILE A 233 -12.49 -2.29 -17.14
C ILE A 233 -13.99 -2.54 -17.25
N SER A 234 -14.52 -2.34 -18.45
CA SER A 234 -15.93 -2.59 -18.76
C SER A 234 -16.14 -3.79 -19.68
N VAL A 235 -15.11 -4.21 -20.40
CA VAL A 235 -15.12 -5.37 -21.29
C VAL A 235 -14.16 -6.40 -20.74
N PHE A 236 -14.63 -7.64 -20.57
CA PHE A 236 -13.81 -8.73 -20.05
C PHE A 236 -12.53 -8.87 -20.86
N SER A 237 -11.39 -8.65 -20.19
CA SER A 237 -10.05 -8.78 -20.76
C SER A 237 -9.18 -9.49 -19.72
N PRO A 238 -8.96 -10.82 -19.84
CA PRO A 238 -8.41 -11.63 -18.77
C PRO A 238 -7.00 -11.18 -18.35
N PHE A 239 -6.16 -10.78 -19.31
CA PHE A 239 -4.81 -10.30 -19.04
C PHE A 239 -4.80 -8.96 -18.29
N THR A 240 -5.56 -7.97 -18.75
CA THR A 240 -5.64 -6.66 -18.08
C THR A 240 -6.24 -6.79 -16.68
N MET A 241 -7.24 -7.66 -16.54
CA MET A 241 -7.85 -7.99 -15.25
C MET A 241 -6.85 -8.63 -14.28
N ALA A 242 -6.08 -9.62 -14.76
CA ALA A 242 -5.02 -10.23 -13.96
C ALA A 242 -3.96 -9.19 -13.53
N ILE A 243 -3.52 -8.31 -14.43
CA ILE A 243 -2.54 -7.25 -14.12
C ILE A 243 -3.06 -6.32 -13.02
N LEU A 244 -4.33 -5.88 -13.08
CA LEU A 244 -4.90 -5.00 -12.05
C LEU A 244 -5.08 -5.69 -10.70
N LEU A 245 -5.45 -6.97 -10.68
CA LEU A 245 -5.55 -7.75 -9.45
C LEU A 245 -4.18 -8.00 -8.81
N VAL A 246 -3.15 -8.29 -9.62
CA VAL A 246 -1.76 -8.38 -9.15
C VAL A 246 -1.30 -7.03 -8.63
N LEU A 247 -1.56 -5.93 -9.34
CA LEU A 247 -1.23 -4.57 -8.87
C LEU A 247 -1.89 -4.27 -7.52
N LYS A 248 -3.16 -4.65 -7.34
CA LYS A 248 -3.87 -4.49 -6.06
C LYS A 248 -3.16 -5.20 -4.90
N LEU A 249 -2.57 -6.38 -5.13
CA LEU A 249 -1.75 -7.06 -4.13
C LEU A 249 -0.41 -6.35 -3.89
N LEU A 250 0.23 -5.86 -4.94
CA LEU A 250 1.56 -5.26 -4.86
C LEU A 250 1.55 -3.90 -4.14
N LEU A 251 0.47 -3.12 -4.20
CA LEU A 251 0.38 -1.80 -3.56
C LEU A 251 0.67 -1.80 -2.05
N PRO A 252 -0.02 -2.59 -1.20
CA PRO A 252 0.28 -2.64 0.23
C PRO A 252 1.67 -3.24 0.51
N ILE A 253 2.13 -4.23 -0.26
CA ILE A 253 3.47 -4.82 -0.13
C ILE A 253 4.54 -3.76 -0.44
N LEU A 254 4.35 -2.94 -1.47
CA LEU A 254 5.25 -1.86 -1.84
C LEU A 254 5.39 -0.83 -0.70
N LEU A 255 4.30 -0.53 0.01
CA LEU A 255 4.35 0.36 1.17
C LEU A 255 5.07 -0.25 2.35
N VAL A 256 4.92 -1.55 2.59
CA VAL A 256 5.76 -2.28 3.56
C VAL A 256 7.22 -2.15 3.18
N SER A 257 7.57 -2.43 1.93
CA SER A 257 8.93 -2.30 1.41
C SER A 257 9.49 -0.88 1.61
N MET A 258 8.71 0.16 1.30
CA MET A 258 9.07 1.56 1.54
C MET A 258 9.32 1.87 3.02
N ALA A 259 8.50 1.35 3.93
CA ALA A 259 8.69 1.54 5.37
C ALA A 259 9.98 0.85 5.87
N PHE A 260 10.31 -0.34 5.39
CA PHE A 260 11.56 -1.01 5.73
C PHE A 260 12.79 -0.33 5.11
N ALA A 261 12.69 0.12 3.87
CA ALA A 261 13.74 0.93 3.25
C ALA A 261 14.00 2.22 4.04
N ALA A 262 12.95 2.85 4.57
CA ALA A 262 13.04 4.00 5.47
C ALA A 262 13.70 3.67 6.82
N VAL A 263 13.33 2.54 7.46
CA VAL A 263 13.94 2.08 8.73
C VAL A 263 15.44 1.81 8.57
N VAL A 264 15.83 1.26 7.42
CA VAL A 264 17.22 0.97 7.06
C VAL A 264 17.95 2.20 6.48
N ARG A 265 17.29 3.38 6.47
CA ARG A 265 17.84 4.65 5.97
C ARG A 265 18.39 4.57 4.54
N PHE A 266 17.78 3.76 3.70
CA PHE A 266 18.18 3.58 2.30
C PHE A 266 19.62 3.11 2.08
N ASP A 267 20.24 2.49 3.09
CA ASP A 267 21.57 1.93 2.94
C ASP A 267 21.52 0.67 2.08
N GLN A 268 22.18 0.70 0.92
CA GLN A 268 22.12 -0.37 -0.09
C GLN A 268 22.60 -1.71 0.46
N GLU A 269 23.68 -1.70 1.23
CA GLU A 269 24.24 -2.90 1.87
C GLU A 269 23.25 -3.51 2.85
N SER A 270 22.66 -2.68 3.71
CA SER A 270 21.69 -3.11 4.70
C SER A 270 20.35 -3.55 4.07
N ILE A 271 19.94 -2.93 2.97
CA ILE A 271 18.80 -3.38 2.16
C ILE A 271 19.09 -4.74 1.56
N GLN A 272 20.28 -4.95 0.99
CA GLN A 272 20.66 -6.22 0.41
C GLN A 272 20.67 -7.32 1.49
N ARG A 273 21.21 -7.05 2.68
CA ARG A 273 21.14 -7.99 3.82
C ARG A 273 19.72 -8.27 4.26
N LEU A 274 18.87 -7.24 4.36
CA LEU A 274 17.44 -7.41 4.69
C LEU A 274 16.74 -8.28 3.63
N CYS A 275 17.01 -8.05 2.34
CA CYS A 275 16.50 -8.86 1.25
C CYS A 275 16.96 -10.32 1.39
N CYS A 276 18.25 -10.55 1.64
CA CYS A 276 18.80 -11.89 1.83
C CYS A 276 18.17 -12.60 3.02
N PHE A 277 18.09 -11.96 4.19
CA PHE A 277 17.45 -12.57 5.37
C PHE A 277 15.95 -12.80 5.16
N SER A 278 15.26 -11.88 4.49
CA SER A 278 13.85 -12.05 4.14
C SER A 278 13.64 -13.24 3.21
N LEU A 279 14.51 -13.41 2.19
CA LEU A 279 14.46 -14.54 1.27
C LEU A 279 14.75 -15.86 1.99
N ILE A 280 15.81 -15.91 2.79
CA ILE A 280 16.14 -17.12 3.57
C ILE A 280 14.96 -17.49 4.47
N PHE A 281 14.32 -16.52 5.11
CA PHE A 281 13.17 -16.78 5.97
C PHE A 281 11.94 -17.22 5.18
N THR A 282 11.62 -16.61 4.04
CA THR A 282 10.49 -17.05 3.20
C THR A 282 10.73 -18.43 2.61
N ASP A 283 11.96 -18.73 2.21
CA ASP A 283 12.33 -20.03 1.65
C ASP A 283 12.32 -21.08 2.76
N PHE A 284 12.82 -20.77 3.95
CA PHE A 284 12.72 -21.64 5.12
C PHE A 284 11.25 -21.90 5.52
N MET A 285 10.42 -20.86 5.54
CA MET A 285 8.96 -20.98 5.70
C MET A 285 8.30 -21.80 4.58
N SER A 286 8.94 -21.93 3.41
CA SER A 286 8.46 -22.78 2.31
C SER A 286 8.99 -24.23 2.38
N MET A 287 10.11 -24.46 3.09
CA MET A 287 10.80 -25.76 3.19
C MET A 287 10.50 -26.55 4.48
N VAL A 288 10.22 -25.88 5.61
CA VAL A 288 10.05 -26.55 6.93
C VAL A 288 8.72 -27.30 7.05
N SER A 289 8.72 -28.53 6.54
CA SER A 289 7.97 -29.63 7.16
C SER A 289 8.78 -30.13 8.35
N LEU A 290 8.62 -29.50 9.53
CA LEU A 290 9.15 -30.07 10.78
C LEU A 290 8.11 -29.95 11.89
N TYR A 291 7.25 -30.96 11.97
CA TYR A 291 6.92 -31.63 13.22
C TYR A 291 6.51 -30.73 14.40
N ILE A 292 5.43 -29.95 14.28
CA ILE A 292 4.67 -29.52 15.45
C ILE A 292 3.22 -29.92 15.25
N GLN A 293 2.97 -31.18 15.62
CA GLN A 293 1.65 -31.70 15.95
C GLN A 293 1.29 -31.22 17.36
N LEU A 294 1.24 -29.91 17.56
CA LEU A 294 0.69 -29.29 18.75
C LEU A 294 -0.30 -28.22 18.32
N ASN A 295 -1.54 -28.45 18.71
CA ASN A 295 -2.71 -27.66 18.43
C ASN A 295 -2.46 -26.13 18.56
N LEU A 296 -3.08 -25.39 17.63
CA LEU A 296 -3.43 -23.97 17.69
C LEU A 296 -2.33 -22.96 17.27
N LEU A 297 -2.66 -22.22 16.20
CA LEU A 297 -1.99 -21.02 15.65
C LEU A 297 -0.61 -21.26 15.01
N LEU A 298 -0.48 -20.85 13.73
CA LEU A 298 0.74 -20.83 12.89
C LEU A 298 0.96 -22.06 11.99
N THR A 299 -0.08 -22.46 11.24
CA THR A 299 0.12 -23.26 10.02
C THR A 299 0.68 -22.36 8.91
N PHE A 300 1.98 -22.07 8.95
CA PHE A 300 2.68 -21.49 7.82
C PHE A 300 2.86 -22.58 6.76
N GLN A 301 2.26 -22.38 5.59
CA GLN A 301 2.16 -23.35 4.52
C GLN A 301 3.52 -23.52 3.80
N CYS A 302 4.14 -24.69 3.95
CA CYS A 302 5.23 -25.15 3.09
C CYS A 302 4.66 -25.88 1.87
N PHE A 303 4.92 -25.37 0.67
CA PHE A 303 4.37 -25.94 -0.57
C PHE A 303 5.20 -27.06 -1.19
N PHE A 304 6.49 -27.20 -0.86
CA PHE A 304 7.35 -28.22 -1.50
C PHE A 304 7.05 -29.65 -1.01
N HIS A 305 6.66 -29.81 0.26
CA HIS A 305 6.25 -31.13 0.81
C HIS A 305 4.76 -31.43 0.59
N GLN A 306 4.00 -30.46 0.09
CA GLN A 306 2.59 -30.60 -0.25
C GLN A 306 2.39 -30.84 -1.76
N LEU A 307 3.48 -30.95 -2.52
CA LEU A 307 3.47 -31.50 -3.87
C LEU A 307 2.92 -32.91 -3.78
N ARG A 308 1.72 -33.06 -4.32
CA ARG A 308 1.07 -34.36 -4.41
C ARG A 308 1.43 -34.92 -5.77
N ASP A 309 2.17 -36.02 -5.76
CA ASP A 309 2.38 -36.84 -6.95
C ASP A 309 1.20 -37.79 -7.20
N GLU A 310 0.30 -37.91 -6.21
CA GLU A 310 -0.85 -38.80 -6.19
C GLU A 310 -2.15 -38.04 -5.87
N GLY A 311 -3.25 -38.37 -6.56
CA GLY A 311 -4.56 -37.74 -6.36
C GLY A 311 -5.21 -37.28 -7.67
N SER A 312 -6.18 -36.38 -7.58
CA SER A 312 -6.82 -35.83 -8.79
C SER A 312 -5.87 -34.85 -9.51
N TRP A 313 -5.96 -34.75 -10.84
CA TRP A 313 -5.20 -33.76 -11.62
C TRP A 313 -5.35 -32.32 -11.10
N LEU A 314 -6.50 -32.00 -10.51
CA LEU A 314 -6.76 -30.72 -9.88
C LEU A 314 -5.91 -30.53 -8.61
N ASP A 315 -5.80 -31.55 -7.76
CA ASP A 315 -5.00 -31.48 -6.54
C ASP A 315 -3.50 -31.33 -6.85
N ILE A 316 -3.03 -32.07 -7.87
CA ILE A 316 -1.65 -31.97 -8.37
C ILE A 316 -1.40 -30.55 -8.88
N GLY A 317 -2.28 -30.04 -9.76
CA GLY A 317 -2.18 -28.69 -10.29
C GLY A 317 -2.23 -27.59 -9.22
N MET A 318 -3.07 -27.76 -8.19
CA MET A 318 -3.17 -26.84 -7.05
C MET A 318 -1.87 -26.80 -6.24
N SER A 319 -1.26 -27.96 -5.95
CA SER A 319 -0.01 -28.01 -5.19
C SER A 319 1.15 -27.31 -5.92
N ILE A 320 1.28 -27.54 -7.23
CA ILE A 320 2.29 -26.89 -8.08
C ILE A 320 2.05 -25.38 -8.16
N SER A 321 0.79 -24.96 -8.41
CA SER A 321 0.45 -23.54 -8.54
C SER A 321 0.78 -22.77 -7.26
N GLN A 322 0.48 -23.35 -6.10
CA GLN A 322 0.77 -22.71 -4.83
C GLN A 322 2.29 -22.60 -4.55
N PHE A 323 3.07 -23.61 -4.93
CA PHE A 323 4.53 -23.54 -4.83
C PHE A 323 5.11 -22.40 -5.68
N ILE A 324 4.69 -22.30 -6.95
CA ILE A 324 5.13 -21.22 -7.85
C ILE A 324 4.75 -19.85 -7.29
N VAL A 325 3.52 -19.71 -6.78
CA VAL A 325 3.08 -18.47 -6.15
C VAL A 325 3.97 -18.07 -4.98
N SER A 326 4.31 -19.01 -4.09
CA SER A 326 5.18 -18.74 -2.95
C SER A 326 6.54 -18.19 -3.41
N MET A 327 7.14 -18.83 -4.41
CA MET A 327 8.41 -18.37 -4.99
C MET A 327 8.28 -16.99 -5.66
N CYS A 328 7.17 -16.74 -6.37
CA CYS A 328 6.88 -15.45 -6.99
C CYS A 328 6.71 -14.33 -5.95
N ILE A 329 6.10 -14.59 -4.79
CA ILE A 329 5.94 -13.60 -3.73
C ILE A 329 7.30 -13.21 -3.14
N SER A 330 8.18 -14.19 -2.89
CA SER A 330 9.55 -13.93 -2.41
C SER A 330 10.34 -13.08 -3.40
N LEU A 331 10.25 -13.38 -4.70
CA LEU A 331 10.87 -12.59 -5.76
C LEU A 331 10.26 -11.18 -5.86
N ALA A 332 8.93 -11.07 -5.79
CA ALA A 332 8.24 -9.79 -5.83
C ALA A 332 8.66 -8.89 -4.68
N LEU A 333 8.83 -9.45 -3.47
CA LEU A 333 9.33 -8.72 -2.30
C LEU A 333 10.72 -8.11 -2.56
N LEU A 334 11.64 -8.87 -3.16
CA LEU A 334 12.97 -8.37 -3.52
C LEU A 334 12.89 -7.20 -4.51
N ILE A 335 12.12 -7.38 -5.58
CA ILE A 335 11.95 -6.35 -6.61
C ILE A 335 11.32 -5.09 -6.00
N LEU A 336 10.32 -5.24 -5.13
CA LEU A 336 9.65 -4.12 -4.46
C LEU A 336 10.54 -3.42 -3.45
N LEU A 337 11.39 -4.14 -2.70
CA LEU A 337 12.39 -3.53 -1.81
C LEU A 337 13.39 -2.70 -2.60
N SER A 338 13.93 -3.24 -3.69
CA SER A 338 14.81 -2.48 -4.58
C SER A 338 14.07 -1.28 -5.20
N LEU A 339 12.87 -1.46 -5.72
CA LEU A 339 12.07 -0.38 -6.30
C LEU A 339 11.80 0.72 -5.27
N SER A 340 11.47 0.35 -4.04
CA SER A 340 11.18 1.32 -2.96
C SER A 340 12.38 2.21 -2.64
N SER A 341 13.60 1.68 -2.67
CA SER A 341 14.81 2.47 -2.44
C SER A 341 15.10 3.41 -3.60
N HIS A 342 14.87 2.97 -4.84
CA HIS A 342 14.99 3.81 -6.03
C HIS A 342 13.93 4.92 -6.05
N MET A 343 12.66 4.61 -5.80
CA MET A 343 11.58 5.62 -5.76
C MET A 343 11.86 6.69 -4.71
N MET A 344 12.25 6.29 -3.51
CA MET A 344 12.55 7.21 -2.41
C MET A 344 13.83 8.03 -2.62
N SER A 345 14.77 7.58 -3.46
CA SER A 345 16.03 8.31 -3.76
C SER A 345 15.97 9.16 -5.03
N LEU A 346 15.24 8.74 -6.07
CA LEU A 346 15.01 9.53 -7.29
C LEU A 346 14.36 10.87 -6.95
N ASP A 347 13.43 10.84 -6.01
CA ASP A 347 12.74 12.01 -5.51
C ASP A 347 13.70 13.03 -4.85
N SER A 348 14.81 12.62 -4.21
CA SER A 348 15.73 13.60 -3.59
C SER A 348 16.54 14.34 -4.65
N LYS A 349 17.01 13.62 -5.66
CA LYS A 349 17.76 14.19 -6.79
C LYS A 349 16.90 15.11 -7.64
N PHE A 350 15.64 14.75 -7.87
CA PHE A 350 14.72 15.56 -8.66
C PHE A 350 14.37 16.89 -7.97
N GLN A 351 14.05 16.84 -6.68
CA GLN A 351 13.79 18.04 -5.87
C GLN A 351 15.01 18.96 -5.78
N PHE A 352 16.22 18.40 -5.60
CA PHE A 352 17.46 19.18 -5.58
C PHE A 352 17.67 19.93 -6.90
N LYS A 353 17.50 19.23 -8.04
CA LYS A 353 17.63 19.84 -9.37
C LYS A 353 16.56 20.91 -9.63
N PHE A 354 15.32 20.68 -9.22
CA PHE A 354 14.23 21.64 -9.38
C PHE A 354 14.44 22.90 -8.53
N LYS A 355 14.95 22.74 -7.31
CA LYS A 355 15.29 23.88 -6.44
C LYS A 355 16.43 24.71 -7.03
N GLN A 356 17.47 24.07 -7.58
CA GLN A 356 18.54 24.77 -8.31
C GLN A 356 18.00 25.54 -9.52
N LEU A 357 17.07 24.95 -10.30
CA LEU A 357 16.46 25.64 -11.44
C LEU A 357 15.68 26.90 -11.01
N LYS A 358 14.92 26.82 -9.91
CA LYS A 358 14.21 27.99 -9.35
C LYS A 358 15.16 29.06 -8.83
N GLU A 359 16.24 28.66 -8.16
CA GLU A 359 17.26 29.60 -7.67
C GLU A 359 17.94 30.30 -8.85
N VAL A 360 18.27 29.58 -9.93
CA VAL A 360 18.81 30.15 -11.17
C VAL A 360 17.81 31.10 -11.83
N GLU A 361 16.54 30.72 -11.96
CA GLU A 361 15.48 31.56 -12.54
C GLU A 361 15.25 32.84 -11.72
N SER A 362 15.30 32.75 -10.38
CA SER A 362 15.21 33.92 -9.49
C SER A 362 16.47 34.79 -9.45
N ALA A 363 17.61 34.27 -9.89
CA ALA A 363 18.89 34.97 -9.94
C ALA A 363 19.14 35.65 -11.30
N VAL A 364 18.29 35.45 -12.31
CA VAL A 364 18.30 36.24 -13.55
C VAL A 364 17.62 37.59 -13.24
N PRO A 365 18.35 38.72 -13.15
CA PRO A 365 17.71 40.02 -12.97
C PRO A 365 16.86 40.38 -14.18
N ASP A 366 15.74 41.08 -13.95
CA ASP A 366 14.76 41.62 -14.92
C ASP A 366 15.33 42.61 -15.97
N ARG A 367 16.63 42.55 -16.29
CA ARG A 367 17.33 43.48 -17.17
C ARG A 367 17.10 43.25 -18.67
N PHE A 368 16.11 42.43 -19.04
CA PHE A 368 15.75 42.15 -20.44
C PHE A 368 14.23 42.18 -20.70
N ARG A 369 13.42 42.71 -19.77
CA ARG A 369 11.96 42.73 -19.93
C ARG A 369 11.39 44.04 -20.50
N ASP A 370 12.19 45.10 -20.60
CA ASP A 370 11.80 46.39 -21.18
C ASP A 370 12.86 46.87 -22.18
N ASP A 371 12.81 46.37 -23.42
CA ASP A 371 13.42 47.01 -24.59
C ASP A 371 12.65 46.50 -25.83
N GLY A 372 11.42 46.98 -26.00
CA GLY A 372 10.52 46.47 -27.04
C GLY A 372 9.21 47.22 -27.19
N SER A 373 9.22 48.55 -27.09
CA SER A 373 8.14 49.38 -27.64
C SER A 373 8.68 50.76 -28.03
N ALA A 374 9.13 50.86 -29.28
CA ALA A 374 9.16 52.08 -30.06
C ALA A 374 8.20 51.90 -31.23
#